data_AF-A0A0V0YD60-F1
#
_entry.id   AF-A0A0V0YD60-F1
#
_cell.length_a   1.000
_cell.length_b   1.000
_cell.length_c   1.000
_cell.angle_alpha   90.00
_cell.angle_beta   90.00
_cell.angle_gamma   90.00
#
_symmetry.space_group_name_H-M   'P 1'
#
loop_
_entity.id
_entity.type
_entity.pdbx_description
1 polymer ?
#
loop_
_entity_poly.entity_id
_entity_poly.type
_entity_poly.pdbx_seq_one_letter_code
_entity_poly.pdbx_strand_id
1 'polypeptide(L)'
;MHKLMFLHIVTIHQTCLLEMKKAKRVLLVNNVADDAAWFVHTVPNFLAYLNAYSWPPAETAKGHMFLCVSFSKAHLNSVGKAIRHQEPYIYVNNLPAAILNQHMELSDLINGVDVRVTPFLGHEKFVTKRVQAEANIQAFGKHSKSFADMYARVLRNRFAANIRVWASSDARSKSICNRQYQLRKIASPMQLDGVQVNREADSAKWALVEGKNTVCFTTNDYKATEKQTPGAAVCLENAGVYNAFLTAASNVEPCNN
;
A
#
# COMPACT_ATOMS: atom_id res chain seq x y z
N MET A 1 10.80 -10.41 -20.75
CA MET A 1 11.47 -9.50 -19.79
C MET A 1 10.53 -9.28 -18.63
N HIS A 2 10.94 -9.64 -17.41
CA HIS A 2 10.13 -9.49 -16.20
C HIS A 2 10.27 -8.04 -15.71
N LYS A 3 9.22 -7.23 -15.78
CA LYS A 3 9.24 -5.85 -15.28
C LYS A 3 8.84 -5.83 -13.80
N LEU A 4 9.77 -6.26 -12.95
CA LEU A 4 9.69 -5.94 -11.53
C LEU A 4 10.34 -4.58 -11.30
N MET A 5 9.57 -3.61 -10.83
CA MET A 5 10.14 -2.41 -10.21
C MET A 5 10.56 -2.79 -8.78
N PHE A 6 11.85 -3.06 -8.59
CA PHE A 6 12.42 -3.38 -7.28
C PHE A 6 12.84 -2.09 -6.55
N LEU A 7 12.51 -1.99 -5.27
CA LEU A 7 13.17 -1.10 -4.32
C LEU A 7 13.74 -1.97 -3.19
N HIS A 8 15.01 -1.75 -2.85
CA HIS A 8 15.97 -2.66 -2.19
C HIS A 8 15.45 -3.67 -1.13
N ILE A 9 16.03 -4.87 -1.16
CA ILE A 9 15.91 -5.94 -0.15
C ILE A 9 17.01 -5.74 0.91
N VAL A 10 16.63 -5.76 2.19
CA VAL A 10 17.55 -5.76 3.35
C VAL A 10 17.46 -7.12 4.04
N THR A 11 18.61 -7.75 4.33
CA THR A 11 18.65 -8.99 5.10
C THR A 11 18.49 -8.67 6.59
N ILE A 12 17.40 -9.12 7.22
CA ILE A 12 17.11 -8.92 8.67
C ILE A 12 16.70 -10.27 9.28
N HIS A 13 17.13 -10.52 10.53
CA HIS A 13 17.01 -11.81 11.22
C HIS A 13 15.63 -12.11 11.86
N GLN A 14 14.61 -11.24 11.70
CA GLN A 14 13.24 -11.50 12.19
C GLN A 14 12.17 -10.95 11.26
N THR A 15 11.00 -11.60 11.28
CA THR A 15 9.97 -11.49 10.24
C THR A 15 8.58 -11.78 10.79
N CYS A 16 7.70 -10.78 10.75
CA CYS A 16 6.26 -10.95 10.88
C CYS A 16 5.63 -10.93 9.47
N LEU A 17 4.84 -11.94 9.13
CA LEU A 17 4.18 -12.05 7.83
C LEU A 17 2.67 -11.91 7.97
N LEU A 18 2.11 -11.08 7.10
CA LEU A 18 0.72 -10.66 7.14
C LEU A 18 0.08 -10.83 5.77
N GLU A 19 -1.10 -11.45 5.76
CA GLU A 19 -1.91 -11.64 4.57
C GLU A 19 -3.18 -10.79 4.63
N MET A 20 -3.51 -10.16 3.51
CA MET A 20 -4.74 -9.41 3.33
C MET A 20 -5.45 -9.95 2.10
N LYS A 21 -6.77 -9.80 2.03
CA LYS A 21 -7.59 -10.27 0.88
C LYS A 21 -7.04 -9.87 -0.51
N LYS A 22 -6.18 -8.85 -0.60
CA LYS A 22 -5.65 -8.31 -1.87
C LYS A 22 -4.17 -7.94 -1.92
N ALA A 23 -3.44 -8.03 -0.81
CA ALA A 23 -2.02 -7.69 -0.73
C ALA A 23 -1.36 -8.45 0.41
N LYS A 24 -0.07 -8.73 0.28
CA LYS A 24 0.73 -9.41 1.30
C LYS A 24 1.81 -8.46 1.80
N ARG A 25 2.13 -8.58 3.09
CA ARG A 25 3.03 -7.66 3.79
C ARG A 25 3.98 -8.43 4.70
N VAL A 26 5.17 -7.90 4.87
CA VAL A 26 6.19 -8.43 5.77
C VAL A 26 6.72 -7.29 6.64
N LEU A 27 6.67 -7.45 7.95
CA LEU A 27 7.30 -6.54 8.91
C LEU A 27 8.54 -7.22 9.49
N LEU A 28 9.72 -6.73 9.10
CA LEU A 28 11.01 -7.18 9.59
C LEU A 28 11.46 -6.26 10.72
N VAL A 29 11.98 -6.82 11.81
CA VAL A 29 12.52 -6.06 12.94
C VAL A 29 13.89 -6.61 13.28
N ASN A 30 14.89 -5.75 13.40
CA ASN A 30 16.21 -6.14 13.88
C ASN A 30 16.18 -6.17 15.41
N ASN A 31 16.54 -7.28 16.06
CA ASN A 31 16.57 -7.33 17.52
C ASN A 31 17.55 -6.35 18.15
N VAL A 32 18.72 -6.21 17.54
CA VAL A 32 19.88 -5.55 18.15
C VAL A 32 19.91 -4.08 17.77
N ALA A 33 19.87 -3.80 16.47
CA ALA A 33 19.93 -2.43 15.97
C ALA A 33 18.55 -1.76 15.97
N ASP A 34 18.51 -0.43 15.99
CA ASP A 34 17.28 0.37 15.82
C ASP A 34 16.83 0.38 14.34
N ASP A 35 16.49 -0.80 13.83
CA ASP A 35 16.18 -1.06 12.43
C ASP A 35 14.93 -1.90 12.27
N ALA A 36 14.03 -1.45 11.40
CA ALA A 36 12.87 -2.20 10.95
C ALA A 36 12.64 -1.96 9.45
N ALA A 37 11.97 -2.89 8.79
CA ALA A 37 11.55 -2.75 7.41
C ALA A 37 10.13 -3.28 7.20
N TRP A 38 9.34 -2.57 6.40
CA TRP A 38 7.99 -2.97 6.02
C TRP A 38 7.94 -3.19 4.52
N PHE A 39 7.77 -4.44 4.13
CA PHE A 39 7.62 -4.88 2.76
C PHE A 39 6.15 -4.99 2.41
N VAL A 40 5.76 -4.43 1.26
CA VAL A 40 4.39 -4.40 0.76
C VAL A 40 4.42 -4.84 -0.69
N HIS A 41 3.61 -5.84 -1.04
CA HIS A 41 3.55 -6.32 -2.41
C HIS A 41 2.20 -6.91 -2.81
N THR A 42 2.02 -7.08 -4.12
CA THR A 42 0.81 -7.67 -4.71
C THR A 42 0.99 -9.11 -5.18
N VAL A 43 2.19 -9.66 -5.02
CA VAL A 43 2.50 -11.03 -5.46
C VAL A 43 1.84 -12.07 -4.53
N PRO A 44 1.08 -13.03 -5.08
CA PRO A 44 0.46 -14.07 -4.29
C PRO A 44 1.50 -15.06 -3.73
N ASN A 45 1.15 -15.64 -2.58
CA ASN A 45 1.88 -16.72 -1.89
C ASN A 45 3.35 -16.43 -1.53
N PHE A 46 3.73 -15.16 -1.52
CA PHE A 46 5.06 -14.69 -1.11
C PHE A 46 5.03 -14.21 0.35
N LEU A 47 5.95 -14.60 1.24
CA LEU A 47 6.86 -15.74 1.17
C LEU A 47 6.11 -17.04 1.48
N ALA A 48 6.50 -18.16 0.88
CA ALA A 48 5.89 -19.45 1.20
C ALA A 48 6.27 -19.84 2.64
N TYR A 49 5.30 -20.20 3.48
CA TYR A 49 5.57 -20.69 4.83
C TYR A 49 6.29 -22.05 4.74
N LEU A 50 7.49 -22.13 5.34
CA LEU A 50 8.34 -23.32 5.44
C LEU A 50 8.87 -23.91 4.12
N ASN A 51 8.56 -23.31 2.97
CA ASN A 51 8.99 -23.79 1.65
C ASN A 51 9.73 -22.68 0.88
N ALA A 52 10.57 -23.08 -0.07
CA ALA A 52 11.12 -22.13 -1.02
C ALA A 52 9.97 -21.52 -1.84
N TYR A 53 9.93 -20.19 -1.93
CA TYR A 53 8.99 -19.51 -2.80
C TYR A 53 9.36 -19.78 -4.27
N SER A 54 8.37 -20.16 -5.07
CA SER A 54 8.48 -20.24 -6.52
C SER A 54 7.51 -19.26 -7.17
N TRP A 55 8.01 -18.51 -8.16
CA TRP A 55 7.20 -17.55 -8.90
C TRP A 55 6.07 -18.28 -9.67
N PRO A 56 4.80 -17.96 -9.42
CA PRO A 56 3.71 -18.60 -10.15
C PRO A 56 3.72 -18.14 -11.62
N PRO A 57 3.81 -19.05 -12.61
CA PRO A 57 3.90 -18.67 -14.03
C PRO A 57 2.74 -17.76 -14.50
N ALA A 58 1.54 -17.93 -13.94
CA ALA A 58 0.36 -17.13 -14.25
C ALA A 58 0.46 -15.64 -13.83
N GLU A 59 1.36 -15.30 -12.91
CA GLU A 59 1.59 -13.92 -12.46
C GLU A 59 2.56 -13.18 -13.38
N THR A 60 3.28 -13.88 -14.27
CA THR A 60 4.26 -13.30 -15.20
C THR A 60 3.67 -12.27 -16.16
N ALA A 61 2.42 -12.49 -16.58
CA ALA A 61 1.71 -11.59 -17.50
C ALA A 61 1.08 -10.38 -16.80
N LYS A 62 1.11 -10.34 -15.45
CA LYS A 62 0.45 -9.30 -14.65
C LYS A 62 1.47 -8.30 -14.13
N GLY A 63 1.05 -7.04 -14.02
CA GLY A 63 1.83 -6.05 -13.31
C GLY A 63 1.85 -6.33 -11.81
N HIS A 64 3.02 -6.26 -11.20
CA HIS A 64 3.19 -6.40 -9.76
C HIS A 64 4.06 -5.28 -9.21
N MET A 65 3.86 -4.98 -7.93
CA MET A 65 4.55 -3.90 -7.27
C MET A 65 5.09 -4.36 -5.94
N PHE A 66 6.28 -3.87 -5.61
CA PHE A 66 6.98 -4.12 -4.37
C PHE A 66 7.43 -2.78 -3.79
N LEU A 67 7.15 -2.57 -2.51
CA LEU A 67 7.66 -1.43 -1.75
C LEU A 67 8.33 -1.96 -0.49
N CYS A 68 9.58 -1.58 -0.30
CA CYS A 68 10.31 -1.80 0.94
C CYS A 68 10.51 -0.44 1.62
N VAL A 69 9.99 -0.31 2.84
CA VAL A 69 10.14 0.90 3.66
C VAL A 69 11.01 0.56 4.85
N SER A 70 12.24 1.06 4.90
CA SER A 70 13.09 0.96 6.09
C SER A 70 12.82 2.13 7.04
N PHE A 71 12.74 1.89 8.34
CA PHE A 71 12.45 2.89 9.38
C PHE A 71 13.03 2.46 10.75
N SER A 72 13.09 3.38 11.72
CA SER A 72 13.51 3.08 13.09
C SER A 72 12.41 2.40 13.91
N LYS A 73 12.75 1.65 14.95
CA LYS A 73 11.77 0.96 15.81
C LYS A 73 10.78 1.92 16.47
N ALA A 74 11.14 3.19 16.62
CA ALA A 74 10.23 4.23 17.11
C ALA A 74 8.91 4.31 16.32
N HIS A 75 8.90 3.91 15.05
CA HIS A 75 7.70 3.91 14.21
C HIS A 75 6.94 2.58 14.17
N LEU A 76 7.35 1.56 14.94
CA LEU A 76 6.67 0.26 14.97
C LEU A 76 5.22 0.34 15.40
N ASN A 77 4.88 1.20 16.37
CA ASN A 77 3.48 1.39 16.78
C ASN A 77 2.65 2.03 15.67
N SER A 78 3.20 3.02 14.95
CA SER A 78 2.52 3.63 13.80
C SER A 78 2.27 2.62 12.68
N VAL A 79 3.26 1.78 12.36
CA VAL A 79 3.08 0.72 11.36
C VAL A 79 2.09 -0.34 11.85
N GLY A 80 2.21 -0.81 13.10
CA GLY A 80 1.32 -1.79 13.72
C GLY A 80 -0.14 -1.33 13.70
N LYS A 81 -0.40 -0.10 14.14
CA LYS A 81 -1.73 0.52 14.12
C LYS A 81 -2.29 0.67 12.71
N ALA A 82 -1.47 1.13 11.76
CA ALA A 82 -1.89 1.26 10.36
C ALA A 82 -2.28 -0.10 9.77
N ILE A 83 -1.56 -1.18 10.09
CA ILE A 83 -1.86 -2.53 9.64
C ILE A 83 -3.11 -3.08 10.34
N ARG A 84 -3.26 -2.89 11.66
CA ARG A 84 -4.42 -3.40 12.40
C ARG A 84 -5.76 -2.91 11.83
N HIS A 85 -5.81 -1.67 11.36
CA HIS A 85 -6.99 -1.10 10.71
C HIS A 85 -7.34 -1.72 9.35
N GLN A 86 -6.52 -2.62 8.82
CA GLN A 86 -6.72 -3.26 7.54
C GLN A 86 -7.38 -4.65 7.68
N GLU A 87 -7.70 -5.13 8.90
CA GLU A 87 -8.13 -6.51 9.16
C GLU A 87 -7.17 -7.58 8.59
N PRO A 88 -5.88 -7.54 8.97
CA PRO A 88 -4.89 -8.49 8.47
C PRO A 88 -5.09 -9.88 9.08
N TYR A 89 -4.76 -10.91 8.31
CA TYR A 89 -4.57 -12.27 8.79
C TYR A 89 -3.08 -12.53 9.02
N ILE A 90 -2.69 -12.79 10.27
CA ILE A 90 -1.29 -13.04 10.64
C ILE A 90 -1.04 -14.54 10.59
N TYR A 91 -0.25 -14.99 9.63
CA TYR A 91 0.01 -16.43 9.45
C TYR A 91 1.38 -16.85 10.00
N VAL A 92 2.32 -15.92 10.17
CA VAL A 92 3.60 -16.15 10.85
C VAL A 92 3.98 -14.94 11.69
N ASN A 93 4.37 -15.20 12.93
CA ASN A 93 4.98 -14.21 13.79
C ASN A 93 6.11 -14.85 14.61
N ASN A 94 7.28 -14.22 14.59
CA ASN A 94 8.42 -14.58 15.44
C ASN A 94 9.00 -13.37 16.20
N LEU A 95 8.19 -12.30 16.37
CA LEU A 95 8.59 -11.14 17.13
C LEU A 95 8.75 -11.50 18.62
N PRO A 96 9.85 -11.09 19.27
CA PRO A 96 10.12 -11.46 20.65
C PRO A 96 9.29 -10.61 21.61
N ALA A 97 8.97 -11.17 22.77
CA ALA A 97 8.21 -10.47 23.81
C ALA A 97 8.84 -9.13 24.21
N ALA A 98 10.18 -9.03 24.19
CA ALA A 98 10.89 -7.78 24.49
C ALA A 98 10.49 -6.62 23.56
N ILE A 99 10.26 -6.89 22.26
CA ILE A 99 9.79 -5.88 21.30
C ILE A 99 8.29 -5.62 21.51
N LEU A 100 7.47 -6.66 21.66
CA LEU A 100 6.02 -6.50 21.82
C LEU A 100 5.65 -5.72 23.09
N ASN A 101 6.37 -5.92 24.19
CA ASN A 101 6.15 -5.22 25.45
C ASN A 101 6.47 -3.73 25.39
N GLN A 102 7.30 -3.30 24.42
CA GLN A 102 7.64 -1.89 24.19
C GLN A 102 6.70 -1.21 23.19
N HIS A 103 5.96 -1.99 22.39
CA HIS A 103 5.16 -1.51 21.27
C HIS A 103 3.72 -2.03 21.37
N MET A 104 2.89 -1.34 22.17
CA MET A 104 1.52 -1.75 22.46
C MET A 104 0.64 -1.91 21.21
N GLU A 105 0.71 -1.00 20.24
CA GLU A 105 -0.08 -1.11 19.00
C GLU A 105 0.37 -2.29 18.13
N LEU A 106 1.67 -2.61 18.17
CA LEU A 106 2.20 -3.80 17.51
C LEU A 106 1.77 -5.07 18.23
N SER A 107 1.80 -5.08 19.57
CA SER A 107 1.29 -6.18 20.39
C SER A 107 -0.19 -6.43 20.12
N ASP A 108 -1.00 -5.37 20.07
CA ASP A 108 -2.41 -5.41 19.74
C ASP A 108 -2.69 -5.98 18.34
N LEU A 109 -1.86 -5.63 17.35
CA LEU A 109 -1.91 -6.24 16.02
C LEU A 109 -1.64 -7.74 16.10
N ILE A 110 -0.53 -8.15 16.73
CA ILE A 110 -0.13 -9.57 16.84
C ILE A 110 -1.18 -10.41 17.57
N ASN A 111 -1.78 -9.85 18.62
CA ASN A 111 -2.80 -10.53 19.42
C ASN A 111 -4.21 -10.45 18.81
N GLY A 112 -4.36 -9.88 17.61
CA GLY A 112 -5.64 -9.83 16.91
C GLY A 112 -6.70 -8.98 17.62
N VAL A 113 -6.27 -7.95 18.36
CA VAL A 113 -7.20 -7.07 19.08
C VAL A 113 -7.99 -6.23 18.07
N ASP A 114 -9.31 -6.28 18.15
CA ASP A 114 -10.21 -5.60 17.21
C ASP A 114 -10.09 -4.07 17.24
N VAL A 115 -10.19 -3.44 16.07
CA VAL A 115 -10.47 -2.00 15.97
C VAL A 115 -11.95 -1.76 16.25
N ARG A 116 -12.25 -1.16 17.41
CA ARG A 116 -13.63 -0.86 17.85
C ARG A 116 -13.99 0.63 17.83
N VAL A 117 -13.08 1.48 17.35
CA VAL A 117 -13.25 2.93 17.32
C VAL A 117 -13.65 3.43 15.94
N THR A 118 -14.70 4.25 15.90
CA THR A 118 -15.09 5.02 14.71
C THR A 118 -14.07 6.13 14.46
N PRO A 119 -13.78 6.48 13.18
CA PRO A 119 -14.46 6.08 11.95
C PRO A 119 -13.98 4.76 11.31
N PHE A 120 -13.29 3.88 12.05
CA PHE A 120 -12.67 2.65 11.52
C PHE A 120 -11.67 2.91 10.38
N LEU A 121 -10.98 4.05 10.45
CA LEU A 121 -9.91 4.46 9.56
C LEU A 121 -8.65 4.71 10.37
N GLY A 122 -7.55 4.06 10.00
CA GLY A 122 -6.22 4.33 10.52
C GLY A 122 -5.48 5.26 9.57
N HIS A 123 -4.76 6.23 10.12
CA HIS A 123 -3.85 7.07 9.36
C HIS A 123 -2.66 7.45 10.23
N GLU A 124 -1.49 7.02 9.80
CA GLU A 124 -0.23 7.12 10.53
C GLU A 124 0.82 7.77 9.64
N LYS A 125 1.67 8.62 10.23
CA LYS A 125 2.76 9.30 9.52
C LYS A 125 4.08 8.96 10.16
N PHE A 126 5.08 8.70 9.34
CA PHE A 126 6.46 8.46 9.78
C PHE A 126 7.42 8.72 8.63
N VAL A 127 8.71 8.61 8.91
CA VAL A 127 9.77 8.80 7.92
C VAL A 127 10.57 7.54 7.71
N THR A 128 11.17 7.40 6.53
CA THR A 128 12.15 6.34 6.28
C THR A 128 13.43 6.58 7.06
N LYS A 129 14.12 5.50 7.43
CA LYS A 129 15.47 5.59 7.99
C LYS A 129 16.44 6.12 6.93
N ARG A 130 17.33 7.03 7.33
CA ARG A 130 18.26 7.72 6.43
C ARG A 130 19.28 6.77 5.81
N VAL A 131 19.35 6.77 4.47
CA VAL A 131 20.56 6.36 3.72
C VAL A 131 21.17 7.58 3.03
N GLN A 132 20.34 8.47 2.47
CA GLN A 132 20.76 9.74 1.85
C GLN A 132 19.79 10.90 2.17
N ALA A 133 18.47 10.64 2.15
CA ALA A 133 17.43 11.57 2.57
C ALA A 133 16.26 10.80 3.19
N GLU A 134 15.51 11.44 4.09
CA GLU A 134 14.26 10.90 4.63
C GLU A 134 13.13 11.12 3.61
N ALA A 135 12.29 10.11 3.43
CA ALA A 135 11.04 10.25 2.70
C ALA A 135 9.87 10.16 3.68
N ASN A 136 8.89 11.06 3.52
CA ASN A 136 7.67 11.00 4.31
C ASN A 136 6.80 9.84 3.85
N ILE A 137 6.33 9.06 4.81
CA ILE A 137 5.39 7.97 4.60
C ILE A 137 4.07 8.31 5.30
N GLN A 138 2.97 8.12 4.59
CA GLN A 138 1.64 8.13 5.17
C GLN A 138 0.98 6.77 4.93
N ALA A 139 0.71 6.04 6.01
CA ALA A 139 0.09 4.74 5.98
C ALA A 139 -1.37 4.84 6.39
N PHE A 140 -2.25 4.35 5.53
CA PHE A 140 -3.69 4.34 5.72
C PHE A 140 -4.17 2.90 5.87
N GLY A 141 -5.05 2.69 6.85
CA GLY A 141 -5.80 1.46 7.01
C GLY A 141 -7.30 1.74 7.00
N LYS A 142 -8.06 0.84 6.40
CA LYS A 142 -9.51 0.92 6.27
C LYS A 142 -10.12 -0.41 6.65
N HIS A 143 -11.00 -0.39 7.65
CA HIS A 143 -11.79 -1.55 8.03
C HIS A 143 -13.01 -1.70 7.09
N SER A 144 -13.54 -2.91 6.95
CA SER A 144 -14.81 -3.18 6.25
C SER A 144 -15.97 -2.31 6.75
N LYS A 145 -16.05 -2.10 8.07
CA LYS A 145 -17.06 -1.29 8.78
C LYS A 145 -16.98 0.21 8.52
N SER A 146 -15.92 0.70 7.87
CA SER A 146 -15.82 2.14 7.53
C SER A 146 -16.74 2.53 6.37
N PHE A 147 -17.10 1.58 5.51
CA PHE A 147 -17.82 1.81 4.25
C PHE A 147 -17.19 2.88 3.34
N ALA A 148 -15.92 3.24 3.58
CA ALA A 148 -15.25 4.34 2.89
C ALA A 148 -14.66 3.86 1.56
N ASP A 149 -14.67 4.74 0.56
CA ASP A 149 -13.90 4.56 -0.67
C ASP A 149 -12.45 5.00 -0.43
N MET A 150 -11.49 4.10 -0.69
CA MET A 150 -10.06 4.37 -0.45
C MET A 150 -9.59 5.63 -1.19
N TYR A 151 -10.02 5.84 -2.43
CA TYR A 151 -9.54 6.95 -3.24
C TYR A 151 -10.33 8.23 -2.98
N ALA A 152 -11.66 8.15 -3.08
CA ALA A 152 -12.56 9.30 -3.06
C ALA A 152 -12.81 9.86 -1.66
N ARG A 153 -12.80 9.01 -0.62
CA ARG A 153 -13.13 9.39 0.77
C ARG A 153 -11.93 9.37 1.71
N VAL A 154 -10.95 8.50 1.48
CA VAL A 154 -9.73 8.45 2.30
C VAL A 154 -8.65 9.35 1.70
N LEU A 155 -8.06 8.97 0.57
CA LEU A 155 -6.90 9.67 0.00
C LEU A 155 -7.21 11.10 -0.41
N ARG A 156 -8.22 11.33 -1.27
CA ARG A 156 -8.54 12.67 -1.77
C ARG A 156 -8.86 13.66 -0.65
N ASN A 157 -9.61 13.23 0.36
CA ASN A 157 -9.98 14.09 1.48
C ASN A 157 -8.78 14.35 2.40
N ARG A 158 -7.95 13.34 2.68
CA ARG A 158 -6.79 13.52 3.55
C ARG A 158 -5.76 14.46 2.94
N PHE A 159 -5.47 14.27 1.66
CA PHE A 159 -4.46 15.06 0.96
C PHE A 159 -4.98 16.42 0.50
N ALA A 160 -6.31 16.59 0.42
CA ALA A 160 -6.93 17.79 -0.13
C ALA A 160 -6.29 18.14 -1.48
N ALA A 161 -6.26 17.16 -2.39
CA ALA A 161 -5.54 17.23 -3.65
C ALA A 161 -6.22 16.37 -4.72
N ASN A 162 -5.95 16.68 -5.98
CA ASN A 162 -6.40 15.84 -7.09
C ASN A 162 -5.72 14.47 -7.04
N ILE A 163 -6.48 13.42 -7.34
CA ILE A 163 -6.00 12.04 -7.34
C ILE A 163 -6.12 11.45 -8.74
N ARG A 164 -5.05 10.86 -9.27
CA ARG A 164 -5.11 9.95 -10.42
C ARG A 164 -5.07 8.50 -9.94
N VAL A 165 -5.94 7.64 -10.47
CA VAL A 165 -6.10 6.26 -9.98
C VAL A 165 -5.75 5.24 -11.06
N TRP A 166 -4.84 4.30 -10.74
CA TRP A 166 -4.57 3.09 -11.49
C TRP A 166 -5.01 1.88 -10.65
N ALA A 167 -6.24 1.42 -10.88
CA ALA A 167 -6.80 0.23 -10.27
C ALA A 167 -8.00 -0.26 -11.09
N SER A 168 -8.26 -1.57 -11.12
CA SER A 168 -9.46 -2.12 -11.78
C SER A 168 -10.71 -1.40 -11.29
N SER A 169 -11.61 -1.00 -12.20
CA SER A 169 -12.79 -0.21 -11.86
C SER A 169 -14.08 -0.82 -12.41
N ASP A 170 -15.22 -0.53 -11.76
CA ASP A 170 -16.54 -0.89 -12.25
C ASP A 170 -17.24 0.31 -12.89
N ALA A 171 -18.31 0.06 -13.67
CA ALA A 171 -19.06 1.12 -14.34
C ALA A 171 -19.67 2.17 -13.38
N ARG A 172 -19.86 1.80 -12.10
CA ARG A 172 -20.39 2.68 -11.05
C ARG A 172 -19.34 3.64 -10.50
N SER A 173 -18.05 3.30 -10.61
CA SER A 173 -16.93 4.08 -10.07
C SER A 173 -16.38 5.04 -11.13
N LYS A 174 -17.13 6.13 -11.35
CA LYS A 174 -16.81 7.19 -12.32
C LYS A 174 -15.77 8.17 -11.76
N SER A 175 -15.00 8.79 -12.66
CA SER A 175 -14.18 9.96 -12.32
C SER A 175 -15.06 11.07 -11.70
N ILE A 176 -14.52 11.77 -10.71
CA ILE A 176 -15.17 12.89 -10.01
C ILE A 176 -14.48 14.18 -10.42
N CYS A 177 -15.13 15.00 -11.23
CA CYS A 177 -14.50 16.21 -11.79
C CYS A 177 -15.10 17.52 -11.30
N ASN A 178 -16.36 17.49 -10.83
CA ASN A 178 -17.12 18.69 -10.45
C ASN A 178 -17.02 19.00 -8.94
N ARG A 179 -15.86 18.74 -8.34
CA ARG A 179 -15.56 19.00 -6.93
C ARG A 179 -14.26 19.79 -6.82
N GLN A 180 -14.01 20.43 -5.67
CA GLN A 180 -12.77 21.18 -5.42
C GLN A 180 -11.51 20.37 -5.76
N TYR A 181 -11.51 19.07 -5.43
CA TYR A 181 -10.45 18.14 -5.80
C TYR A 181 -11.01 17.04 -6.70
N GLN A 182 -10.33 16.83 -7.83
CA GLN A 182 -10.69 15.85 -8.83
C GLN A 182 -10.20 14.45 -8.43
N LEU A 183 -10.95 13.43 -8.84
CA LEU A 183 -10.49 12.04 -8.86
C LEU A 183 -10.66 11.53 -10.27
N ARG A 184 -9.57 11.19 -10.94
CA ARG A 184 -9.59 10.77 -12.35
C ARG A 184 -8.96 9.40 -12.50
N LYS A 185 -9.60 8.53 -13.27
CA LYS A 185 -8.98 7.27 -13.68
C LYS A 185 -7.88 7.54 -14.71
N ILE A 186 -6.74 6.90 -14.55
CA ILE A 186 -5.67 6.91 -15.56
C ILE A 186 -6.16 6.12 -16.77
N ALA A 187 -5.93 6.63 -17.98
CA ALA A 187 -6.36 5.95 -19.21
C ALA A 187 -5.68 4.57 -19.34
N SER A 188 -6.46 3.56 -19.74
CA SER A 188 -6.00 2.18 -19.94
C SER A 188 -6.18 1.82 -21.43
N PRO A 189 -5.18 1.22 -22.10
CA PRO A 189 -3.85 0.87 -21.58
C PRO A 189 -2.93 2.09 -21.36
N MET A 190 -1.94 1.94 -20.48
CA MET A 190 -0.82 2.89 -20.32
C MET A 190 0.48 2.31 -20.88
N GLN A 191 1.46 3.16 -21.18
CA GLN A 191 2.80 2.74 -21.60
C GLN A 191 3.76 2.79 -20.41
N LEU A 192 4.34 1.64 -20.06
CA LEU A 192 5.38 1.54 -19.05
C LEU A 192 6.64 0.92 -19.67
N ASP A 193 7.69 1.73 -19.83
CA ASP A 193 8.97 1.30 -20.40
C ASP A 193 8.81 0.60 -21.78
N GLY A 194 7.96 1.17 -22.64
CA GLY A 194 7.67 0.64 -23.98
C GLY A 194 6.71 -0.56 -24.05
N VAL A 195 6.13 -1.01 -22.92
CA VAL A 195 5.13 -2.09 -22.89
C VAL A 195 3.76 -1.54 -22.52
N GLN A 196 2.72 -1.97 -23.24
CA GLN A 196 1.33 -1.67 -22.91
C GLN A 196 0.88 -2.47 -21.70
N VAL A 197 0.37 -1.76 -20.70
CA VAL A 197 -0.21 -2.38 -19.49
C VAL A 197 -1.68 -2.01 -19.44
N ASN A 198 -2.54 -3.03 -19.31
CA ASN A 198 -3.97 -2.84 -19.10
C ASN A 198 -4.28 -2.91 -17.61
N ARG A 199 -4.98 -1.90 -17.12
CA ARG A 199 -5.34 -1.77 -15.70
C ARG A 199 -6.15 -2.96 -15.16
N GLU A 200 -6.94 -3.59 -16.01
CA GLU A 200 -7.76 -4.76 -15.67
C GLU A 200 -6.93 -6.05 -15.57
N ALA A 201 -5.73 -6.08 -16.15
CA ALA A 201 -4.78 -7.20 -16.09
C ALA A 201 -3.58 -6.93 -15.16
N ASP A 202 -3.58 -5.78 -14.47
CA ASP A 202 -2.53 -5.37 -13.55
C ASP A 202 -2.93 -5.68 -12.10
N SER A 203 -2.10 -6.44 -11.38
CA SER A 203 -2.33 -6.73 -9.96
C SER A 203 -1.94 -5.54 -9.07
N ALA A 204 -1.05 -4.66 -9.54
CA ALA A 204 -0.65 -3.44 -8.87
C ALA A 204 -1.76 -2.39 -8.88
N LYS A 205 -1.93 -1.72 -7.75
CA LYS A 205 -2.94 -0.67 -7.57
C LYS A 205 -2.26 0.51 -6.92
N TRP A 206 -2.40 1.68 -7.52
CA TRP A 206 -1.71 2.87 -7.05
C TRP A 206 -2.44 4.14 -7.45
N ALA A 207 -2.07 5.24 -6.79
CA ALA A 207 -2.61 6.54 -7.06
C ALA A 207 -1.54 7.64 -6.98
N LEU A 208 -1.66 8.65 -7.83
CA LEU A 208 -0.87 9.88 -7.76
C LEU A 208 -1.63 10.95 -7.01
N VAL A 209 -0.96 11.64 -6.09
CA VAL A 209 -1.48 12.81 -5.41
C VAL A 209 -0.84 14.06 -6.05
N GLU A 210 -1.60 14.76 -6.89
CA GLU A 210 -1.08 15.88 -7.67
C GLU A 210 -0.68 17.06 -6.76
N GLY A 211 0.46 17.69 -7.06
CA GLY A 211 0.97 18.82 -6.29
C GLY A 211 1.56 18.47 -4.92
N LYS A 212 1.71 17.18 -4.61
CA LYS A 212 2.27 16.68 -3.33
C LYS A 212 3.48 15.75 -3.50
N ASN A 213 4.00 15.55 -4.72
CA ASN A 213 5.09 14.61 -5.02
C ASN A 213 4.89 13.21 -4.41
N THR A 214 3.64 12.76 -4.30
CA THR A 214 3.28 11.58 -3.51
C THR A 214 2.65 10.51 -4.39
N VAL A 215 3.16 9.27 -4.27
CA VAL A 215 2.60 8.07 -4.87
C VAL A 215 2.06 7.17 -3.76
N CYS A 216 0.80 6.74 -3.88
CA CYS A 216 0.15 5.86 -2.93
C CYS A 216 -0.02 4.46 -3.51
N PHE A 217 0.50 3.45 -2.83
CA PHE A 217 0.30 2.05 -3.17
C PHE A 217 -0.86 1.48 -2.39
N THR A 218 -1.87 0.97 -3.09
CA THR A 218 -3.15 0.62 -2.51
C THR A 218 -3.44 -0.88 -2.64
N THR A 219 -4.36 -1.37 -1.81
CA THR A 219 -4.82 -2.77 -1.88
C THR A 219 -6.21 -2.88 -2.51
N ASN A 220 -6.99 -1.80 -2.52
CA ASN A 220 -8.35 -1.80 -3.04
C ASN A 220 -8.41 -1.48 -4.54
N ASP A 221 -9.31 -2.18 -5.22
CA ASP A 221 -9.77 -1.76 -6.55
C ASP A 221 -10.55 -0.45 -6.45
N TYR A 222 -10.81 0.20 -7.57
CA TYR A 222 -11.74 1.33 -7.62
C TYR A 222 -13.14 0.86 -8.02
N LYS A 223 -13.77 0.07 -7.14
CA LYS A 223 -15.10 -0.54 -7.35
C LYS A 223 -16.03 -0.23 -6.18
N ALA A 224 -17.33 -0.16 -6.44
CA ALA A 224 -18.30 0.16 -5.39
C ALA A 224 -18.31 -0.86 -4.23
N THR A 225 -18.02 -2.13 -4.53
CA THR A 225 -17.94 -3.23 -3.54
C THR A 225 -16.75 -3.10 -2.59
N GLU A 226 -15.71 -2.33 -2.96
CA GLU A 226 -14.52 -2.14 -2.14
C GLU A 226 -14.78 -1.30 -0.89
N LYS A 227 -15.91 -0.58 -0.86
CA LYS A 227 -16.34 0.15 0.34
C LYS A 227 -16.51 -0.76 1.55
N GLN A 228 -16.95 -1.99 1.34
CA GLN A 228 -17.14 -3.00 2.40
C GLN A 228 -15.93 -3.94 2.54
N THR A 229 -14.90 -3.76 1.73
CA THR A 229 -13.68 -4.57 1.80
C THR A 229 -12.63 -3.81 2.62
N PRO A 230 -11.88 -4.49 3.50
CA PRO A 230 -10.74 -3.87 4.16
C PRO A 230 -9.70 -3.42 3.15
N GLY A 231 -8.88 -2.46 3.55
CA GLY A 231 -8.12 -1.67 2.60
C GLY A 231 -6.90 -1.00 3.18
N ALA A 232 -5.91 -0.73 2.35
CA ALA A 232 -4.80 0.13 2.72
C ALA A 232 -4.29 1.00 1.59
N ALA A 233 -3.57 2.04 1.99
CA ALA A 233 -2.68 2.80 1.14
C ALA A 233 -1.36 3.07 1.89
N VAL A 234 -0.22 2.90 1.23
CA VAL A 234 1.08 3.37 1.71
C VAL A 234 1.57 4.42 0.74
N CYS A 235 1.62 5.67 1.19
CA CYS A 235 1.93 6.83 0.38
C CYS A 235 3.34 7.33 0.67
N LEU A 236 4.16 7.37 -0.38
CA LEU A 236 5.55 7.82 -0.36
C LEU A 236 5.64 9.21 -1.00
N GLU A 237 6.15 10.19 -0.26
CA GLU A 237 6.52 11.49 -0.80
C GLU A 237 7.95 11.45 -1.35
N ASN A 238 8.07 11.39 -2.68
CA ASN A 238 9.35 11.40 -3.38
C ASN A 238 9.14 11.91 -4.81
N ALA A 239 9.78 13.04 -5.15
CA ALA A 239 9.62 13.67 -6.46
C ALA A 239 10.10 12.78 -7.62
N GLY A 240 11.20 12.04 -7.45
CA GLY A 240 11.73 11.15 -8.48
C GLY A 240 10.76 10.01 -8.81
N VAL A 241 10.27 9.32 -7.78
CA VAL A 241 9.26 8.25 -7.93
C VAL A 241 7.97 8.82 -8.50
N TYR A 242 7.48 9.95 -7.99
CA TYR A 242 6.28 10.60 -8.49
C TYR A 242 6.39 10.93 -9.98
N ASN A 243 7.51 11.53 -10.43
CA ASN A 243 7.72 11.88 -11.83
C ASN A 243 7.79 10.65 -12.75
N ALA A 244 8.39 9.55 -12.28
CA ALA A 244 8.41 8.29 -13.02
C ALA A 244 6.98 7.74 -13.25
N PHE A 245 6.15 7.71 -12.21
CA PHE A 245 4.76 7.27 -12.33
C PHE A 245 3.90 8.25 -13.14
N LEU A 246 4.14 9.56 -13.00
CA LEU A 246 3.44 10.58 -13.78
C LEU A 246 3.71 10.45 -15.28
N THR A 247 4.95 10.11 -15.66
CA THR A 247 5.33 9.88 -17.06
C THR A 247 4.57 8.71 -17.66
N ALA A 248 4.42 7.61 -16.91
CA ALA A 248 3.63 6.45 -17.35
C ALA A 248 2.12 6.74 -17.41
N ALA A 249 1.60 7.52 -16.47
CA ALA A 249 0.18 7.89 -16.36
C ALA A 249 -0.14 9.30 -16.87
N SER A 250 0.42 9.63 -18.03
CA SER A 250 0.25 10.94 -18.67
C SER A 250 -1.23 11.23 -19.02
N ASN A 251 -1.95 10.21 -19.48
CA ASN A 251 -3.35 10.33 -19.91
C ASN A 251 -4.34 9.88 -18.84
N VAL A 252 -5.48 10.58 -18.76
CA VAL A 252 -6.60 10.25 -17.86
C VAL A 252 -7.88 10.09 -18.67
N GLU A 253 -8.78 9.24 -18.18
CA GLU A 253 -10.11 9.10 -18.77
C GLU A 253 -10.89 10.42 -18.68
N PRO A 254 -11.68 10.76 -19.72
CA PRO A 254 -12.45 11.99 -19.73
C PRO A 254 -13.52 11.99 -18.62
N CYS A 255 -13.88 13.20 -18.20
CA CYS A 255 -15.00 13.42 -17.31
C CYS A 255 -16.30 13.33 -18.12
N ASN A 256 -16.89 12.15 -18.20
CA ASN A 256 -18.21 12.00 -18.80
C ASN A 256 -19.25 12.43 -17.76
N ASN A 257 -19.85 13.62 -17.98
CA ASN A 257 -21.00 14.12 -17.21
C ASN A 257 -22.19 13.14 -17.33
#